data_AF-A0A150N2U0-F1
#
_entry.id   AF-A0A150N2U0-F1
#
_cell.length_a   1.000
_cell.length_b   1.000
_cell.length_c   1.000
_cell.angle_alpha   90.00
_cell.angle_beta   90.00
_cell.angle_gamma   90.00
#
_symmetry.space_group_name_H-M   'P 1'
#
loop_
_entity.id
_entity.type
_entity.pdbx_description
1 polymer ?
#
loop_
_entity_poly.entity_id
_entity_poly.type
_entity_poly.pdbx_seq_one_letter_code
_entity_poly.pdbx_strand_id
1 'polypeptide(L)'
;MLQKLLLTGKRISLWTPTHDDLPILYNLIYGVENPEWKKYDAPYYSLEFCTFEKFSKRMEERMNVTDVPSQMIIEHQGQIIGMVSYYWEDERTR
;
A
#
# COMPACT_ATOMS: atom_id res chain seq x y z
N MET A 1 15.92 -11.31 4.69
CA MET A 1 14.74 -10.74 5.38
C MET A 1 14.91 -9.24 5.38
N LEU A 2 13.96 -8.52 4.79
CA LEU A 2 13.93 -7.06 4.88
C LEU A 2 13.85 -6.69 6.36
N GLN A 3 14.72 -5.77 6.83
CA GLN A 3 14.55 -5.19 8.16
C GLN A 3 13.20 -4.48 8.20
N LYS A 4 12.43 -4.70 9.28
CA LYS A 4 11.22 -3.92 9.54
C LYS A 4 11.61 -2.45 9.65
N LEU A 5 11.34 -1.67 8.60
CA LEU A 5 11.58 -0.24 8.60
C LEU A 5 10.43 0.44 9.34
N LEU A 6 10.74 1.33 10.27
CA LEU A 6 9.79 2.17 10.99
C LEU A 6 10.28 3.62 10.92
N LEU A 7 9.43 4.50 10.42
CA LEU A 7 9.67 5.95 10.35
C LEU A 7 8.57 6.65 11.15
N THR A 8 8.91 7.32 12.24
CA THR A 8 7.93 8.01 13.08
C THR A 8 8.01 9.51 12.87
N GLY A 9 6.93 10.10 12.38
CA GLY A 9 6.74 11.55 12.28
C GLY A 9 6.00 12.12 13.49
N LYS A 10 5.62 13.40 13.42
CA LYS A 10 4.84 14.06 14.48
C LYS A 10 3.40 13.56 14.61
N ARG A 11 2.84 13.05 13.51
CA ARG A 11 1.42 12.67 13.41
C ARG A 11 1.21 11.23 12.96
N ILE A 12 2.11 10.69 12.15
CA ILE A 12 1.94 9.37 11.55
C ILE A 12 3.23 8.57 11.69
N SER A 13 3.10 7.25 11.65
CA SER A 13 4.21 6.33 11.48
C SER A 13 4.10 5.65 10.11
N LEU A 14 5.24 5.40 9.49
CA LEU A 14 5.35 4.57 8.30
C LEU A 14 6.09 3.29 8.63
N TRP A 15 5.59 2.15 8.19
CA TRP A 15 6.29 0.87 8.39
C TRP A 15 6.02 -0.16 7.30
N THR A 16 6.89 -1.15 7.17
CA THR A 16 6.78 -2.19 6.15
C THR A 16 5.60 -3.13 6.43
N PRO A 17 4.71 -3.38 5.44
CA PRO A 17 3.55 -4.24 5.63
C PRO A 17 3.92 -5.70 5.89
N THR A 18 3.05 -6.41 6.59
CA THR A 18 3.10 -7.85 6.84
C THR A 18 1.85 -8.54 6.28
N HIS A 19 1.81 -9.87 6.30
CA HIS A 19 0.64 -10.63 5.80
C HIS A 19 -0.63 -10.35 6.61
N ASP A 20 -0.49 -10.09 7.91
CA ASP A 20 -1.62 -9.81 8.80
C ASP A 20 -2.30 -8.46 8.48
N ASP A 21 -1.58 -7.57 7.79
CA ASP A 21 -2.09 -6.25 7.40
C ASP A 21 -2.88 -6.28 6.09
N LEU A 22 -2.71 -7.31 5.28
CA LEU A 22 -3.30 -7.40 3.94
C LEU A 22 -4.83 -7.30 3.94
N PRO A 23 -5.58 -7.95 4.86
CA PRO A 23 -7.03 -7.80 4.92
C PRO A 23 -7.47 -6.35 5.17
N ILE A 24 -6.73 -5.62 5.99
CA ILE A 24 -7.03 -4.21 6.32
C ILE A 24 -6.78 -3.34 5.08
N LEU A 25 -5.62 -3.50 4.44
CA LEU A 25 -5.28 -2.75 3.22
C LEU A 25 -6.25 -3.05 2.08
N TYR A 26 -6.65 -4.31 1.90
CA TYR A 26 -7.65 -4.70 0.92
C TYR A 26 -9.00 -4.02 1.18
N ASN A 27 -9.44 -4.00 2.45
CA ASN A 27 -10.70 -3.36 2.82
C ASN A 27 -10.67 -1.83 2.62
N LEU A 28 -9.52 -1.16 2.82
CA LEU A 28 -9.38 0.26 2.52
C LEU A 28 -9.55 0.58 1.02
N ILE A 29 -9.16 -0.33 0.14
CA ILE A 29 -9.23 -0.14 -1.31
C ILE A 29 -10.60 -0.61 -1.86
N TYR A 30 -11.06 -1.79 -1.45
CA TYR A 30 -12.20 -2.50 -2.07
C TYR A 30 -13.38 -2.76 -1.12
N GLY A 31 -13.30 -2.34 0.15
CA GLY A 31 -14.35 -2.58 1.15
C GLY A 31 -15.64 -1.78 0.93
N VAL A 32 -15.60 -0.78 0.06
CA VAL A 32 -16.74 0.07 -0.31
C VAL A 32 -16.81 0.13 -1.83
N GLU A 33 -18.01 0.02 -2.40
CA GLU A 33 -18.24 -0.02 -3.85
C GLU A 33 -17.76 1.26 -4.56
N ASN A 34 -18.05 2.43 -3.96
CA ASN A 34 -17.70 3.75 -4.50
C ASN A 34 -16.89 4.54 -3.46
N PRO A 35 -15.63 4.16 -3.21
CA PRO A 35 -14.86 4.75 -2.13
C PRO A 35 -14.48 6.20 -2.45
N GLU A 36 -14.53 7.08 -1.45
CA GLU A 36 -14.35 8.52 -1.65
C GLU A 36 -12.98 8.88 -2.24
N TRP A 37 -11.93 8.14 -1.87
CA TRP A 37 -10.57 8.35 -2.38
C TRP A 37 -10.49 8.27 -3.91
N LYS A 38 -11.40 7.54 -4.57
CA LYS A 38 -11.42 7.37 -6.03
C LYS A 38 -11.73 8.67 -6.78
N LYS A 39 -12.30 9.68 -6.11
CA LYS A 39 -12.46 11.03 -6.67
C LYS A 39 -11.12 11.72 -6.94
N TYR A 40 -10.05 11.27 -6.29
CA TYR A 40 -8.71 11.87 -6.36
C TYR A 40 -7.69 10.99 -7.08
N ASP A 41 -7.97 9.70 -7.24
CA ASP A 41 -7.12 8.74 -7.96
C ASP A 41 -7.65 8.51 -9.37
N ALA A 42 -7.02 9.13 -10.39
CA ALA A 42 -7.39 9.01 -11.80
C ALA A 42 -8.92 8.92 -12.03
N PRO A 43 -9.69 9.97 -11.66
CA PRO A 43 -11.15 9.90 -11.49
C PRO A 43 -11.94 9.57 -12.77
N TYR A 44 -11.27 9.59 -13.92
CA TYR A 44 -11.81 9.23 -15.23
C TYR A 44 -11.85 7.72 -15.50
N TYR A 45 -11.18 6.89 -14.69
CA TYR A 45 -11.29 5.44 -14.75
C TYR A 45 -12.13 4.90 -13.59
N SER A 46 -12.95 3.87 -13.83
CA SER A 46 -13.64 3.15 -12.76
C SER A 46 -12.63 2.36 -11.90
N LEU A 47 -12.97 2.14 -10.63
CA LEU A 47 -12.19 1.22 -9.79
C LEU A 47 -12.39 -0.22 -10.29
N GLU A 48 -11.31 -0.82 -10.79
CA GLU A 48 -11.31 -2.25 -11.13
C GLU A 48 -11.16 -3.09 -9.86
N PHE A 49 -12.23 -3.81 -9.51
CA PHE A 49 -12.20 -4.76 -8.40
C PHE A 49 -11.25 -5.92 -8.71
N CYS A 50 -10.44 -6.28 -7.71
CA CYS A 50 -9.63 -7.49 -7.74
C CYS A 50 -9.97 -8.38 -6.54
N THR A 51 -9.77 -9.69 -6.66
CA THR A 51 -10.00 -10.61 -5.53
C THR A 51 -8.91 -10.42 -4.48
N PHE A 52 -9.22 -10.75 -3.22
CA PHE A 52 -8.23 -10.73 -2.13
C PHE A 52 -6.99 -11.58 -2.48
N GLU A 53 -7.17 -12.76 -3.06
CA GLU A 53 -6.06 -13.62 -3.49
C GLU A 53 -5.13 -12.92 -4.49
N LYS A 54 -5.68 -12.28 -5.52
CA LYS A 54 -4.88 -11.53 -6.52
C LYS A 54 -4.17 -10.33 -5.89
N PHE A 55 -4.87 -9.62 -5.01
CA PHE A 55 -4.30 -8.50 -4.26
C PHE A 55 -3.11 -8.96 -3.40
N SER A 56 -3.31 -9.98 -2.57
CA SER A 56 -2.32 -10.50 -1.63
C SER A 56 -1.07 -11.00 -2.36
N LYS A 57 -1.24 -11.75 -3.46
CA LYS A 57 -0.11 -12.20 -4.28
C LYS A 57 0.73 -11.02 -4.80
N ARG A 58 0.09 -9.98 -5.33
CA ARG A 58 0.78 -8.77 -5.80
C ARG A 58 1.50 -8.04 -4.67
N MET A 59 0.92 -8.03 -3.47
CA MET A 59 1.53 -7.41 -2.29
C MET A 59 2.74 -8.21 -1.80
N GLU A 60 2.67 -9.54 -1.77
CA GLU A 60 3.79 -10.42 -1.42
C GLU A 60 5.00 -10.22 -2.35
N GLU A 61 4.76 -10.12 -3.65
CA GLU A 61 5.81 -9.80 -4.65
C GLU A 61 6.52 -8.48 -4.31
N ARG A 62 5.77 -7.47 -3.84
CA ARG A 62 6.31 -6.16 -3.45
C ARG A 62 7.00 -6.16 -2.08
N MET A 63 6.60 -7.05 -1.17
CA MET A 63 7.25 -7.23 0.14
C MET A 63 8.62 -7.93 0.02
N ASN A 64 8.85 -8.67 -1.06
CA ASN A 64 10.08 -9.44 -1.29
C ASN A 64 11.24 -8.62 -1.89
N VAL A 65 11.10 -7.30 -2.03
CA VAL A 65 12.17 -6.41 -2.50
C VAL A 65 13.27 -6.31 -1.44
N THR A 66 14.55 -6.44 -1.82
CA THR A 66 15.68 -6.55 -0.89
C THR A 66 16.30 -5.23 -0.43
N ASP A 67 16.10 -4.16 -1.20
CA ASP A 67 16.87 -2.93 -1.03
C ASP A 67 16.07 -1.88 -0.26
N VAL A 68 15.05 -1.31 -0.91
CA VAL A 68 14.19 -0.28 -0.33
C VAL A 68 12.73 -0.75 -0.47
N PRO A 69 11.93 -0.71 0.61
CA PRO A 69 10.54 -1.13 0.53
C PRO A 69 9.75 -0.20 -0.39
N SER A 70 9.28 -0.73 -1.52
CA SER A 70 8.48 0.02 -2.50
C SER A 70 7.13 0.51 -1.97
N GLN A 71 6.70 0.00 -0.81
CA GLN A 71 5.44 0.32 -0.15
C GLN A 71 5.59 0.30 1.37
N MET A 72 4.91 1.23 2.04
CA MET A 72 4.84 1.34 3.49
C MET A 72 3.42 1.67 3.94
N ILE A 73 2.99 1.05 5.04
CA ILE A 73 1.72 1.36 5.73
C ILE A 73 1.80 2.75 6.33
N ILE A 74 0.68 3.48 6.30
CA ILE A 74 0.48 4.72 7.04
C ILE A 74 -0.37 4.40 8.27
N GLU A 75 0.18 4.67 9.45
CA GLU A 75 -0.49 4.50 10.74
C GLU A 75 -0.70 5.85 11.43
N HIS A 76 -1.87 6.03 12.03
CA HIS A 76 -2.21 7.16 12.89
C HIS A 76 -3.01 6.67 14.11
N GLN A 77 -2.50 6.91 15.32
CA GLN A 77 -3.15 6.57 16.59
C GLN A 77 -3.59 5.10 16.71
N GLY A 78 -2.74 4.17 16.29
CA GLY A 78 -2.97 2.73 16.29
C GLY A 78 -3.81 2.23 15.11
N GLN A 79 -4.26 3.11 14.21
CA GLN A 79 -5.09 2.75 13.08
C GLN A 79 -4.29 2.81 11.76
N ILE A 80 -4.36 1.73 10.98
CA ILE A 80 -3.92 1.74 9.58
C ILE A 80 -4.92 2.57 8.77
N ILE A 81 -4.44 3.66 8.17
CA ILE A 81 -5.28 4.59 7.41
C ILE A 81 -4.99 4.57 5.91
N GLY A 82 -3.97 3.84 5.48
CA GLY A 82 -3.61 3.74 4.08
C GLY A 82 -2.20 3.21 3.87
N MET A 83 -1.69 3.45 2.67
CA MET A 83 -0.38 3.03 2.24
C MET A 83 0.25 4.11 1.38
N VAL A 84 1.57 4.27 1.49
CA VAL A 84 2.36 5.08 0.57
C VAL A 84 3.25 4.15 -0.23
N SER A 85 3.37 4.42 -1.53
CA SER A 85 4.27 3.70 -2.42
C SER A 85 5.11 4.70 -3.19
N TYR A 86 6.32 4.32 -3.56
CA TYR A 86 7.09 5.06 -4.57
C TYR A 86 7.29 4.18 -5.80
N TYR A 87 7.43 4.83 -6.95
CA TYR A 87 7.93 4.23 -8.16
C TYR A 87 8.98 5.16 -8.75
N TRP A 88 9.94 4.58 -9.46
CA TRP A 88 11.00 5.29 -10.14
C TRP A 88 10.86 5.04 -11.63
N GLU A 89 10.91 6.10 -12.42
CA GLU A 89 10.87 6.02 -13.88
C GLU A 89 12.02 6.87 -14.44
N ASP A 90 13.03 6.18 -14.99
CA ASP A 90 14.15 6.77 -15.71
C ASP A 90 14.43 5.86 -16.91
N GLU A 91 14.51 6.42 -18.12
CA GLU A 91 14.75 5.67 -19.36
C GLU A 91 16.02 4.81 -19.30
N ARG A 92 17.02 5.20 -18.50
CA ARG A 92 18.30 4.48 -18.36
C ARG A 92 18.21 3.29 -17.41
N THR A 93 17.19 3.25 -16.54
CA THR A 93 17.00 2.21 -15.52
C THR A 93 15.66 1.48 -15.70
N ARG A 94 14.97 1.69 -16.82
CA ARG A 94 13.68 1.07 -17.15
C ARG A 94 13.87 -0.35 -17.68
#